data_AF-A0A326U981-F1
#
_entry.id   AF-A0A326U981-F1
#
_cell.length_a   1.000
_cell.length_b   1.000
_cell.length_c   1.000
_cell.angle_alpha   90.00
_cell.angle_beta   90.00
_cell.angle_gamma   90.00
#
_symmetry.space_group_name_H-M   'P 1'
#
loop_
_entity.id
_entity.type
_entity.pdbx_description
1 polymer ?
#
loop_
_entity_poly.entity_id
_entity_poly.type
_entity_poly.pdbx_seq_one_letter_code
_entity_poly.pdbx_strand_id
1 'polypeptide(L)' 'MSQPVSPFPARFLPAIRALLQLQQHERYLGAIIFGSLARMEATDKSDCDAKVIVNEENPCSNINHPSIGRGQARPHLPLA' A
#
# COMPACT_ATOMS: atom_id res chain seq x y z
N MET A 1 -12.35 -9.08 -22.95
CA MET A 1 -11.45 -7.96 -22.58
C MET A 1 -10.60 -8.43 -21.41
N SER A 2 -9.30 -8.64 -21.63
CA SER A 2 -8.38 -9.10 -20.57
C SER A 2 -8.12 -7.94 -19.62
N GLN A 3 -8.40 -8.13 -18.33
CA GLN A 3 -8.01 -7.19 -17.29
C GLN A 3 -6.49 -6.96 -17.37
N PRO A 4 -5.98 -5.73 -17.31
CA PRO A 4 -4.55 -5.50 -17.28
C PRO A 4 -3.95 -6.24 -16.09
N VAL A 5 -2.95 -7.09 -16.35
CA VAL A 5 -2.19 -7.76 -15.31
C VAL A 5 -1.51 -6.67 -14.49
N SER A 6 -1.80 -6.61 -13.19
CA SER A 6 -1.14 -5.64 -12.31
C SER A 6 0.36 -5.91 -12.35
N PRO A 7 1.21 -4.88 -12.54
CA PRO A 7 2.67 -5.06 -12.49
C PRO A 7 3.17 -5.37 -11.07
N PHE A 8 2.28 -5.32 -10.06
CA PHE A 8 2.63 -5.52 -8.66
C PHE A 8 2.38 -6.98 -8.22
N PRO A 9 3.26 -7.55 -7.38
CA PRO A 9 3.02 -8.85 -6.76
C PRO A 9 1.67 -8.92 -6.03
N ALA A 10 1.01 -10.07 -6.09
CA ALA A 10 -0.35 -10.28 -5.55
C ALA A 10 -0.51 -9.84 -4.08
N ARG A 11 0.55 -10.01 -3.26
CA ARG A 11 0.55 -9.61 -1.84
C ARG A 11 0.32 -8.10 -1.62
N PHE A 12 0.66 -7.26 -2.59
CA PHE A 12 0.49 -5.81 -2.49
C PHE A 12 -0.86 -5.34 -3.03
N LEU A 13 -1.62 -6.19 -3.73
CA LEU A 13 -2.93 -5.80 -4.29
C LEU A 13 -3.89 -5.19 -3.26
N PRO A 14 -3.96 -5.63 -1.98
CA PRO A 14 -4.77 -4.95 -0.98
C PRO A 14 -4.36 -3.49 -0.75
N ALA A 15 -3.05 -3.20 -0.69
CA ALA A 15 -2.54 -1.84 -0.54
C ALA A 15 -2.82 -0.99 -1.79
N ILE A 16 -2.63 -1.56 -2.99
CA ILE A 16 -2.95 -0.88 -4.26
C ILE A 16 -4.44 -0.53 -4.32
N ARG A 17 -5.33 -1.44 -3.92
CA ARG A 17 -6.79 -1.18 -3.87
C ARG A 17 -7.13 -0.09 -2.86
N ALA A 18 -6.48 -0.07 -1.70
CA ALA A 18 -6.68 1.00 -0.72
C ALA A 18 -6.28 2.37 -1.27
N LEU A 19 -5.15 2.46 -1.99
CA LEU A 19 -4.75 3.69 -2.68
C LEU A 19 -5.75 4.12 -3.75
N LEU A 20 -6.30 3.17 -4.52
CA LEU A 20 -7.34 3.46 -5.52
C LEU A 20 -8.64 3.94 -4.88
N GLN A 21 -9.04 3.38 -3.73
CA GLN A 21 -10.23 3.82 -3.00
C GLN A 21 -10.13 5.27 -2.52
N LEU A 22 -8.91 5.81 -2.34
CA LEU A 22 -8.73 7.23 -1.98
C LEU A 22 -9.31 8.20 -3.01
N GLN A 23 -9.50 7.77 -4.27
CA GLN A 23 -10.15 8.56 -5.32
C GLN A 23 -11.56 9.04 -4.94
N GLN A 24 -12.20 8.40 -3.96
CA GLN A 24 -13.52 8.79 -3.47
C GLN A 24 -13.49 10.05 -2.59
N HIS A 25 -12.32 10.51 -2.14
CA HIS A 25 -12.19 11.71 -1.31
C HIS A 25 -11.86 12.93 -2.16
N GLU A 26 -12.62 14.03 -2.02
CA GLU A 26 -12.42 15.28 -2.78
C GLU A 26 -11.01 15.86 -2.63
N ARG A 27 -10.38 15.67 -1.46
CA ARG A 27 -9.02 16.16 -1.19
C ARG A 27 -7.93 15.39 -1.91
N TYR A 28 -8.21 14.20 -2.44
CA TYR A 28 -7.20 13.33 -3.04
C TYR A 28 -6.88 13.76 -4.47
N LEU A 29 -5.60 14.01 -4.75
CA LEU A 29 -5.12 14.37 -6.08
C LEU A 29 -4.42 13.20 -6.78
N GLY A 30 -3.88 12.24 -6.03
CA GLY A 30 -3.19 11.08 -6.57
C GLY A 30 -2.26 10.41 -5.56
N ALA A 31 -1.60 9.35 -6.00
CA ALA A 31 -0.57 8.67 -5.24
C ALA A 31 0.58 8.24 -6.16
N ILE A 32 1.80 8.35 -5.65
CA ILE A 32 3.02 7.86 -6.30
C ILE A 32 3.57 6.70 -5.48
N ILE A 33 3.66 5.51 -6.07
CA ILE A 33 4.33 4.36 -5.47
C ILE A 33 5.82 4.50 -5.75
N PHE A 34 6.65 4.33 -4.72
CA PHE A 34 8.10 4.43 -4.81
C PHE A 34 8.78 3.26 -4.08
N GLY A 35 10.11 3.32 -3.98
CA GLY A 35 10.89 2.30 -3.28
C GLY A 35 10.97 0.96 -4.00
N SER A 36 11.23 -0.10 -3.24
CA SER A 36 11.54 -1.43 -3.79
C SER A 36 10.43 -2.01 -4.68
N LEU A 37 9.17 -1.68 -4.39
CA LEU A 37 8.02 -2.11 -5.20
C LEU A 37 8.03 -1.46 -6.59
N ALA A 38 8.29 -0.16 -6.67
CA ALA A 38 8.38 0.55 -7.95
C ALA A 38 9.59 0.12 -8.79
N ARG A 39 10.68 -0.30 -8.14
CA ARG A 39 11.90 -0.79 -8.82
C ARG A 39 11.85 -2.27 -9.24
N MET A 40 10.76 -2.99 -8.95
CA MET A 40 10.65 -4.44 -9.15
C MET A 40 11.67 -5.26 -8.34
N GLU A 41 12.08 -4.75 -7.18
CA GLU A 41 13.07 -5.37 -6.28
C GLU A 41 12.45 -5.80 -4.93
N ALA A 42 11.13 -5.75 -4.80
CA ALA A 42 10.45 -6.00 -3.54
C ALA A 42 10.56 -7.47 -3.08
N THR A 43 11.10 -7.68 -1.88
CA THR A 43 11.22 -8.99 -1.22
C THR A 43 10.02 -9.26 -0.30
N ASP A 44 9.98 -10.45 0.31
CA ASP A 44 8.99 -10.83 1.32
C ASP A 44 8.96 -9.89 2.55
N LYS A 45 10.05 -9.13 2.77
CA LYS A 45 10.17 -8.14 3.84
C LYS A 45 9.90 -6.70 3.39
N SER A 46 9.63 -6.48 2.11
CA SER A 46 9.35 -5.14 1.58
C SER A 46 7.92 -4.68 1.88
N ASP A 47 7.78 -3.40 2.20
CA ASP A 47 6.51 -2.71 2.31
C ASP A 47 6.07 -2.08 0.96
N CYS A 48 4.86 -1.53 0.92
CA CYS A 48 4.37 -0.72 -0.18
C CYS A 48 4.51 0.77 0.17
N ASP A 49 5.59 1.40 -0.29
CA ASP A 49 5.83 2.82 -0.05
C ASP A 49 5.05 3.69 -1.05
N ALA A 50 4.23 4.61 -0.55
CA ALA A 50 3.45 5.51 -1.38
C ALA A 50 3.43 6.93 -0.81
N LYS A 51 3.57 7.92 -1.69
CA LYS A 51 3.31 9.33 -1.37
C LYS A 51 1.91 9.68 -1.86
N VAL A 52 0.98 9.85 -0.93
CA VAL A 52 -0.36 10.36 -1.21
C VAL A 52 -0.29 11.87 -1.36
N ILE A 53 -0.83 12.38 -2.46
CA ILE A 53 -0.88 13.81 -2.78
C ILE A 53 -2.32 14.26 -2.54
N VAL A 54 -2.47 15.31 -1.74
CA VAL A 54 -3.75 15.94 -1.42
C VAL A 54 -3.70 17.44 -1.74
N ASN A 55 -4.85 18.07 -1.88
CA ASN A 55 -4.98 19.52 -2.14
C ASN A 55 -4.79 20.40 -0.89
N GLU A 56 -4.14 19.87 0.14
CA GLU A 56 -3.90 20.50 1.43
C GLU A 56 -2.41 20.36 1.79
N GLU A 57 -1.89 21.28 2.61
CA GLU A 57 -0.54 21.15 3.16
C GLU A 57 -0.54 20.03 4.23
N ASN A 58 0.16 18.93 3.93
CA ASN A 58 0.31 17.80 4.84
C ASN A 58 1.80 17.60 5.18
N PRO A 59 2.25 18.00 6.38
CA PRO A 59 3.67 17.93 6.75
C PRO A 59 4.15 16.48 6.89
N CYS A 60 5.45 16.26 6.71
CA CYS A 60 6.08 14.95 6.89
C CYS A 60 5.89 14.36 8.30
N SER A 61 5.59 15.19 9.31
CA SER A 61 5.23 14.72 10.65
C SER A 61 3.96 13.85 10.68
N ASN A 62 3.13 13.92 9.64
CA ASN A 62 1.88 13.16 9.52
C ASN A 62 2.03 11.88 8.67
N ILE A 63 3.26 11.40 8.43
CA ILE A 63 3.49 10.11 7.78
C ILE A 63 2.82 9.01 8.61
N ASN A 64 2.10 8.11 7.93
CA ASN A 64 1.46 6.96 8.54
C ASN A 64 1.97 5.64 7.93
N HIS A 65 1.89 4.57 8.71
CA HIS A 65 2.32 3.21 8.31
C HIS A 65 1.18 2.20 8.55
N PRO A 66 0.07 2.29 7.78
CA PRO A 66 -1.05 1.39 7.97
C PRO A 66 -0.69 -0.06 7.57
N SER A 67 -1.14 -1.02 8.38
CA SER A 67 -1.07 -2.45 8.02
C SER A 67 -2.32 -2.86 7.25
N ILE A 68 -2.17 -3.22 5.98
CA ILE A 68 -3.29 -3.57 5.07
C ILE A 68 -3.11 -5.02 4.60
N GLY A 69 -4.18 -5.83 4.65
CA GLY A 69 -4.15 -7.21 4.16
C GLY A 69 -3.52 -8.23 5.12
N ARG A 70 -3.11 -7.83 6.34
CA ARG A 70 -2.80 -8.77 7.43
C ARG A 70 -4.09 -9.32 8.04
N GLY A 71 -4.76 -10.24 7.34
CA GLY A 71 -5.86 -11.02 7.89
C GLY A 71 -5.32 -12.18 8.73
N GLN A 72 -5.54 -12.08 10.05
CA GLN A 72 -5.24 -13.02 11.13
C GLN A 72 -3.77 -13.13 11.58
N ALA A 73 -3.57 -12.73 12.83
CA ALA A 73 -2.50 -13.25 13.67
C ALA A 73 -2.47 -14.78 13.53
N ARG A 74 -1.27 -15.35 13.47
CA ARG A 74 -1.07 -16.79 13.65
C ARG A 74 -1.86 -17.21 14.91
N PRO A 75 -2.63 -18.33 14.90
CA PRO A 75 -3.08 -18.90 16.15
C PRO A 75 -1.84 -19.14 17.00
N HIS A 76 -1.94 -18.77 18.28
CA HIS A 76 -0.95 -19.05 19.32
C HIS A 76 -0.22 -20.36 19.04
N LEU A 77 1.09 -20.27 18.77
CA LEU A 77 1.96 -21.40 19.03
C LEU A 77 1.99 -21.51 20.57
N PRO A 78 1.53 -22.62 21.18
CA PRO A 78 1.75 -22.80 22.60
C PRO A 78 3.26 -22.88 22.81
N LEU A 79 3.77 -22.06 23.74
CA LEU A 79 5.10 -22.23 24.29
C LEU A 79 5.13 -23.64 24.91
N ALA A 80 5.94 -24.51 24.32
CA ALA A 80 6.45 -25.71 24.99
C ALA A 80 7.64 -25.32 25.87
#